data_AF-A0A2U9IIG6-F1
#
_entry.id   AF-A0A2U9IIG6-F1
#
_cell.length_a   1.000
_cell.length_b   1.000
_cell.length_c   1.000
_cell.angle_alpha   90.00
_cell.angle_beta   90.00
_cell.angle_gamma   90.00
#
_symmetry.space_group_name_H-M   'P 1'
#
loop_
_entity.id
_entity.type
_entity.pdbx_description
1 polymer ?
#
loop_
_entity_poly.entity_id
_entity_poly.type
_entity_poly.pdbx_seq_one_letter_code
_entity_poly.pdbx_strand_id
1 'polypeptide(L)'
;MLEIYAIFGLMAFSLVLAGVMTLVLLGIAENDIVESLNLYSISKIELRLIFIITLYSIFTGVLESFVLNPYGIILSFESIPYLVVIFSGKMRRD
;
A
#
# COMPACT_ATOMS: atom_id res chain seq x y z
N MET A 1 -15.27 -25.07 10.29
CA MET A 1 -15.89 -23.77 10.65
C MET A 1 -14.87 -22.64 10.57
N LEU A 2 -13.80 -22.65 11.37
CA LEU A 2 -12.76 -21.60 11.35
C LEU A 2 -12.14 -21.37 9.97
N GLU A 3 -11.82 -22.44 9.23
CA GLU A 3 -11.27 -22.35 7.86
C GLU A 3 -12.18 -21.63 6.88
N ILE A 4 -13.50 -21.83 6.97
CA ILE A 4 -14.48 -21.17 6.08
C ILE A 4 -14.53 -19.67 6.39
N TYR A 5 -14.47 -19.29 7.68
CA TYR A 5 -14.38 -17.88 8.07
C TYR A 5 -13.06 -17.24 7.65
N ALA A 6 -11.94 -17.97 7.74
CA ALA A 6 -10.63 -17.49 7.29
C ALA A 6 -10.61 -17.26 5.77
N ILE A 7 -11.14 -18.20 4.98
CA ILE A 7 -11.25 -18.07 3.52
C ILE A 7 -12.16 -16.89 3.15
N PHE A 8 -13.32 -16.76 3.79
CA PHE A 8 -14.24 -15.66 3.52
C PHE A 8 -13.64 -14.29 3.90
N GLY A 9 -12.93 -14.22 5.02
CA GLY A 9 -12.18 -13.02 5.44
C GLY A 9 -11.09 -12.65 4.44
N LEU A 10 -10.34 -13.63 3.95
CA LEU A 10 -9.34 -13.47 2.88
C LEU A 10 -9.96 -12.94 1.58
N MET A 11 -11.11 -13.47 1.17
CA MET A 11 -11.82 -13.02 -0.03
C MET A 11 -12.30 -11.57 0.11
N ALA A 12 -12.89 -11.21 1.25
CA ALA A 12 -13.33 -9.84 1.52
C ALA A 12 -12.14 -8.88 1.52
N PHE A 13 -11.04 -9.26 2.17
CA PHE A 13 -9.81 -8.46 2.20
C PHE A 13 -9.20 -8.27 0.81
N SER A 14 -9.14 -9.35 0.01
CA SER A 14 -8.60 -9.32 -1.35
C SER A 14 -9.45 -8.45 -2.29
N LEU A 15 -10.78 -8.46 -2.12
CA LEU A 15 -11.69 -7.59 -2.87
C LEU A 15 -11.45 -6.11 -2.55
N VAL A 16 -11.32 -5.78 -1.26
CA VAL A 16 -11.04 -4.41 -0.80
C VAL A 16 -9.68 -3.96 -1.33
N LEU A 17 -8.65 -4.82 -1.23
CA LEU A 17 -7.32 -4.56 -1.76
C LEU A 17 -7.37 -4.27 -3.27
N ALA A 18 -8.05 -5.11 -4.05
CA ALA A 18 -8.20 -4.92 -5.49
C ALA A 18 -8.91 -3.58 -5.81
N GLY A 19 -9.93 -3.22 -5.04
CA GLY A 19 -10.62 -1.93 -5.15
C GLY A 19 -9.69 -0.75 -4.90
N VAL A 20 -8.94 -0.76 -3.80
CA VAL A 20 -7.99 0.30 -3.45
C VAL A 20 -6.89 0.42 -4.52
N MET A 21 -6.32 -0.69 -4.96
CA MET A 21 -5.27 -0.69 -6.00
C MET A 21 -5.79 -0.16 -7.34
N THR A 22 -7.05 -0.47 -7.69
CA THR A 22 -7.70 0.04 -8.90
C THR A 22 -7.92 1.55 -8.84
N LEU A 23 -8.33 2.09 -7.68
CA LEU A 23 -8.49 3.54 -7.48
C LEU A 23 -7.15 4.28 -7.60
N VAL A 24 -6.07 3.69 -7.08
CA VAL A 24 -4.70 4.21 -7.21
C VAL A 24 -4.26 4.19 -8.68
N LEU A 25 -4.47 3.08 -9.39
CA LEU A 25 -4.11 2.94 -10.82
C LEU A 25 -4.88 3.92 -11.71
N LEU A 26 -6.18 4.11 -11.45
CA LEU A 26 -7.02 5.06 -12.18
C LEU A 26 -6.65 6.52 -11.88
N GLY A 27 -5.81 6.78 -10.87
CA GLY A 27 -5.37 8.11 -10.50
C GLY A 27 -6.48 8.98 -9.91
N ILE A 28 -7.61 8.40 -9.50
CA ILE A 28 -8.76 9.14 -8.97
C ILE A 28 -8.38 9.91 -7.69
N ALA A 29 -7.52 9.33 -6.85
CA ALA A 29 -7.00 9.97 -5.64
C ALA A 29 -5.61 10.61 -5.82
N GLU A 30 -5.05 10.58 -7.04
CA GLU A 30 -3.64 10.92 -7.25
C GLU A 30 -3.36 12.41 -7.09
N ASN A 31 -4.23 13.29 -7.62
CA ASN A 31 -3.99 14.73 -7.54
C ASN A 31 -4.06 15.22 -6.08
N ASP A 32 -5.03 14.74 -5.29
CA ASP A 32 -5.17 15.08 -3.88
C ASP A 32 -3.96 14.58 -3.04
N ILE A 33 -3.43 13.40 -3.37
CA ILE A 33 -2.23 12.85 -2.71
C ILE A 33 -0.97 13.63 -3.09
N VAL A 34 -0.78 13.95 -4.38
CA VAL A 34 0.35 14.75 -4.86
C VAL A 34 0.35 16.14 -4.23
N GLU A 35 -0.82 16.76 -4.14
CA GLU A 35 -1.01 18.09 -3.56
C GLU A 35 -0.80 18.07 -2.04
N SER A 36 -1.41 17.11 -1.33
CA SER A 36 -1.27 16.99 0.13
C SER A 36 0.15 16.64 0.59
N LEU A 37 0.90 15.89 -0.23
CA LEU A 37 2.27 15.48 0.08
C LEU A 37 3.34 16.35 -0.59
N ASN A 38 2.95 17.38 -1.35
CA ASN A 38 3.83 18.29 -2.10
C ASN A 38 4.83 17.56 -3.03
N LEU A 39 4.40 16.49 -3.69
CA LEU A 39 5.29 15.59 -4.46
C LEU A 39 5.55 16.05 -5.90
N TYR A 40 5.83 17.34 -6.10
CA TYR A 40 6.00 17.95 -7.42
C TYR A 40 7.27 17.51 -8.17
N SER A 41 8.23 16.92 -7.45
CA SER A 41 9.53 16.53 -8.02
C SER A 41 9.57 15.10 -8.59
N ILE A 42 8.56 14.27 -8.30
CA ILE A 42 8.50 12.87 -8.73
C ILE A 42 7.50 12.77 -9.89
N SER A 43 7.83 11.98 -10.92
CA SER A 43 6.89 11.74 -12.03
C SER A 43 5.63 11.05 -11.53
N LYS A 44 4.46 11.41 -12.08
CA LYS A 44 3.17 10.80 -11.74
C LYS A 44 3.20 9.26 -11.85
N ILE A 45 3.86 8.73 -12.89
CA ILE A 45 4.03 7.28 -13.07
C ILE A 45 4.85 6.65 -11.94
N GLU A 46 5.95 7.29 -11.54
CA GLU A 46 6.83 6.79 -10.48
C GLU A 46 6.10 6.81 -9.14
N LEU A 47 5.35 7.87 -8.88
CA LEU A 47 4.55 7.98 -7.68
C LEU A 47 3.52 6.85 -7.58
N ARG A 48 2.79 6.57 -8.67
CA ARG A 48 1.82 5.47 -8.71
C ARG A 48 2.50 4.13 -8.43
N LEU A 49 3.66 3.89 -9.04
CA LEU A 49 4.44 2.67 -8.83
C LEU A 49 4.87 2.52 -7.36
N ILE A 50 5.42 3.57 -6.77
CA ILE A 50 5.84 3.58 -5.37
C ILE A 50 4.63 3.31 -4.47
N PHE A 51 3.48 3.92 -4.75
CA PHE A 51 2.26 3.74 -3.96
C PHE A 51 1.71 2.31 -4.06
N ILE A 52 1.67 1.75 -5.27
CA ILE A 52 1.27 0.36 -5.55
C ILE A 52 2.18 -0.61 -4.78
N ILE A 53 3.50 -0.44 -4.88
CA ILE A 53 4.47 -1.34 -4.23
C ILE A 53 4.35 -1.22 -2.70
N THR A 54 4.22 0.00 -2.18
CA THR A 54 4.05 0.26 -0.73
C THR A 54 2.82 -0.47 -0.20
N LEU A 55 1.66 -0.25 -0.82
CA LEU A 55 0.41 -0.89 -0.39
C LEU A 55 0.52 -2.40 -0.53
N TYR A 56 1.01 -2.89 -1.67
CA TYR A 56 1.17 -4.32 -1.91
C TYR A 56 2.02 -4.99 -0.82
N SER A 57 3.19 -4.45 -0.47
CA SER A 57 4.03 -4.99 0.61
C SER A 57 3.34 -4.96 1.97
N ILE A 58 2.65 -3.87 2.33
CA ILE A 58 1.91 -3.78 3.60
C ILE A 58 0.84 -4.86 3.67
N PHE A 59 -0.01 -4.93 2.66
CA PHE A 59 -1.14 -5.85 2.61
C PHE A 59 -0.70 -7.31 2.55
N THR A 60 0.38 -7.61 1.83
CA THR A 60 0.95 -8.95 1.75
C THR A 60 1.45 -9.41 3.12
N GLY A 61 2.19 -8.57 3.86
CA GLY A 61 2.63 -8.91 5.21
C GLY A 61 1.48 -9.08 6.21
N VAL A 62 0.42 -8.28 6.09
CA VAL A 62 -0.78 -8.44 6.92
C VAL A 62 -1.49 -9.76 6.61
N LEU A 63 -1.63 -10.12 5.33
CA LEU A 63 -2.25 -11.38 4.92
C LEU A 63 -1.43 -12.59 5.38
N GLU A 64 -0.12 -12.56 5.17
CA GLU A 64 0.80 -13.61 5.61
C GLU A 64 0.71 -13.79 7.13
N SER A 65 0.67 -12.68 7.88
CA SER A 65 0.52 -12.66 9.32
C SER A 65 -0.78 -13.31 9.82
N PHE A 66 -1.87 -13.13 9.06
CA PHE A 66 -3.19 -13.58 9.45
C PHE A 66 -3.45 -15.05 9.07
N VAL A 67 -2.86 -15.50 7.96
CA VAL A 67 -3.19 -16.80 7.34
C VAL A 67 -2.18 -17.88 7.67
N LEU A 68 -0.88 -17.56 7.66
CA LEU A 68 0.19 -18.54 7.68
C LEU A 68 1.01 -18.47 8.96
N ASN A 69 1.54 -17.29 9.31
CA ASN A 69 2.47 -17.15 10.41
C ASN A 69 2.45 -15.72 10.97
N PRO A 70 2.22 -15.49 12.27
CA PRO A 70 2.24 -14.15 12.88
C PRO A 70 3.52 -13.32 12.62
N TYR A 71 4.66 -13.97 12.36
CA TYR A 71 5.91 -13.28 11.99
C TYR A 71 5.90 -12.73 10.55
N GLY A 72 4.91 -13.11 9.73
CA GLY A 72 4.71 -12.62 8.36
C GLY A 72 4.49 -11.11 8.27
N ILE A 73 4.10 -10.46 9.37
CA ILE A 73 3.97 -9.00 9.46
C ILE A 73 5.30 -8.27 9.16
N ILE A 74 6.44 -8.95 9.32
CA ILE A 74 7.77 -8.41 8.96
C ILE A 74 7.85 -8.06 7.48
N LEU A 75 7.13 -8.75 6.60
CA LEU A 75 7.10 -8.41 5.16
C LEU A 75 6.51 -7.02 4.92
N SER A 76 5.62 -6.54 5.79
CA SER A 76 5.12 -5.17 5.72
C SER A 76 6.23 -4.13 5.91
N PHE A 77 7.37 -4.49 6.53
CA PHE A 77 8.51 -3.57 6.71
C PHE A 77 9.28 -3.32 5.42
N GLU A 78 9.11 -4.15 4.40
CA GLU A 78 9.63 -3.84 3.05
C GLU A 78 9.00 -2.57 2.47
N SER A 79 7.87 -2.11 3.01
CA SER A 79 7.25 -0.84 2.63
C SER A 79 8.02 0.40 3.11
N ILE A 80 8.90 0.27 4.12
CA ILE A 80 9.58 1.39 4.79
C ILE A 80 10.39 2.27 3.82
N PRO A 81 11.25 1.73 2.93
CA PRO A 81 12.02 2.56 2.00
C PRO A 81 11.12 3.39 1.08
N TYR A 82 10.00 2.81 0.63
CA TYR A 82 9.04 3.49 -0.23
C TYR A 82 8.29 4.62 0.51
N LEU A 83 7.92 4.37 1.77
CA LEU A 83 7.36 5.40 2.65
C LEU A 83 8.36 6.54 2.87
N VAL A 84 9.64 6.23 3.10
CA VAL A 84 10.70 7.24 3.25
C VAL A 84 10.80 8.10 1.99
N VAL A 85 10.74 7.52 0.79
CA VAL A 85 10.74 8.29 -0.47
C VAL A 85 9.53 9.21 -0.55
N ILE A 86 8.32 8.72 -0.23
CA ILE A 86 7.09 9.52 -0.21
C ILE A 86 7.21 10.68 0.80
N PHE A 87 7.73 10.43 2.00
CA PHE A 87 7.85 11.46 3.03
C PHE A 87 9.07 12.39 2.85
N SER A 88 10.09 11.97 2.10
CA SER A 88 11.26 12.82 1.82
C SER A 88 10.90 14.07 1.03
N GLY A 89 9.87 14.00 0.18
CA GLY A 89 9.32 15.16 -0.53
C GLY A 89 8.78 16.24 0.41
N LYS A 90 8.31 15.83 1.60
CA LYS A 90 7.85 16.74 2.66
C LYS A 90 9.02 17.37 3.42
N MET A 91 10.12 16.65 3.63
CA MET A 91 11.31 17.13 4.36
C MET A 91 12.18 18.14 3.59
N ARG A 92 12.08 18.20 2.26
CA ARG A 92 12.91 19.13 1.44
C ARG A 92 12.51 20.60 1.55
N ARG A 93 11.48 20.92 2.34
CA ARG A 93 10.89 22.27 2.44
C ARG A 93 11.15 22.98 3.77
N ASP A 94 11.92 22.37 4.67
CA ASP A 94 12.54 23.03 5.82
C ASP A 94 14.01 23.34 5.51
#